data_AF-A0A957ZVS1-F1
#
_entry.id   AF-A0A957ZVS1-F1
#
_cell.length_a   1.000
_cell.length_b   1.000
_cell.length_c   1.000
_cell.angle_alpha   90.00
_cell.angle_beta   90.00
_cell.angle_gamma   90.00
#
_symmetry.space_group_name_H-M   'P 1'
#
loop_
_entity.id
_entity.type
_entity.pdbx_description
1 polymer ?
#
loop_
_entity_poly.entity_id
_entity_poly.type
_entity_poly.pdbx_seq_one_letter_code
_entity_poly.pdbx_strand_id
1 'polypeptide(L)'
;MDVVPQDLAAYVPYVALLIFFLSIVGFWNQLGTWSKSEGAMESPMSITLKTEKTPAQVARAAREARRKRITYFLLLIVGGWLVLLLFDEPLAMSILDMFGSLVQQVLIALVDFLSLVVQQLSGDGTVQ
;
A
#
# COMPACT_ATOMS: atom_id res chain seq x y z
N MET A 1 26.49 2.84 26.02
CA MET A 1 26.73 3.80 24.92
C MET A 1 25.42 4.54 24.71
N ASP A 2 25.16 5.55 25.55
CA ASP A 2 23.96 6.38 25.45
C ASP A 2 24.41 7.72 24.87
N VAL A 3 24.28 7.88 23.55
CA VAL A 3 24.81 9.04 22.82
C VAL A 3 23.67 9.83 22.16
N VAL A 4 22.55 9.97 22.86
CA VAL A 4 21.55 10.96 22.51
C VAL A 4 21.27 11.78 23.77
N PRO A 5 21.65 13.07 23.80
CA PRO A 5 21.27 13.98 24.87
C PRO A 5 19.76 13.92 25.08
N GLN A 6 19.28 13.82 26.33
CA GLN A 6 17.84 13.71 26.62
C GLN A 6 17.01 14.84 25.98
N ASP A 7 17.61 16.01 25.81
CA ASP A 7 17.00 17.15 25.12
C ASP A 7 16.70 16.86 23.65
N LEU A 8 17.54 16.08 22.97
CA LEU A 8 17.38 15.70 21.56
C LEU A 8 16.28 14.65 21.37
N ALA A 9 16.11 13.73 22.33
CA ALA A 9 15.07 12.69 22.27
C ALA A 9 13.65 13.28 22.25
N ALA A 10 13.44 14.41 22.93
CA ALA A 10 12.16 15.13 22.92
C ALA A 10 11.80 15.70 21.54
N TYR A 11 12.79 16.01 20.68
CA TYR A 11 12.55 16.56 19.34
C TYR A 11 12.34 15.50 18.26
N VAL A 12 12.76 14.25 18.51
CA VAL A 12 12.62 13.11 17.57
C VAL A 12 11.20 12.98 17.00
N PRO A 13 10.11 12.95 17.81
CA PRO A 13 8.76 12.80 17.28
C PRO A 13 8.35 13.98 16.37
N TYR A 14 8.75 15.21 16.71
CA TYR A 14 8.45 16.40 15.90
C TYR A 14 9.20 16.41 14.58
N VAL A 15 10.46 15.99 14.57
CA VAL A 15 11.26 15.84 13.34
C VAL A 15 10.69 14.73 12.46
N ALA A 16 10.30 13.60 13.05
CA ALA A 16 9.65 12.50 12.32
C ALA A 16 8.32 12.94 11.69
N LEU A 17 7.51 13.71 12.42
CA LEU A 17 6.24 14.26 11.93
C LEU A 17 6.47 15.25 10.78
N LEU A 18 7.48 16.11 10.87
CA LEU A 18 7.83 17.05 9.80
C LEU A 18 8.27 16.31 8.53
N ILE A 19 9.14 15.31 8.65
CA ILE A 19 9.60 14.49 7.51
C ILE A 19 8.41 13.76 6.87
N PHE A 20 7.52 13.20 7.69
CA PHE A 20 6.33 12.52 7.21
C PHE A 20 5.38 13.48 6.48
N PHE A 21 5.14 14.67 7.03
CA PHE A 21 4.35 15.71 6.39
C PHE A 21 4.94 16.12 5.03
N LEU A 22 6.26 16.35 4.96
CA LEU A 22 6.95 16.66 3.70
C LEU A 22 6.83 15.51 2.68
N SER A 23 6.85 14.26 3.15
CA SER A 23 6.67 13.08 2.30
C SER A 23 5.27 13.00 1.71
N ILE A 24 4.23 13.35 2.49
CA ILE A 24 2.84 13.46 2.00
C ILE A 24 2.76 14.54 0.93
N VAL A 25 3.28 15.74 1.19
CA VAL A 25 3.26 16.85 0.22
C VAL A 25 4.00 16.48 -1.07
N GLY A 26 5.16 15.81 -0.96
CA GLY A 26 5.90 15.29 -2.10
C GLY A 26 5.10 14.27 -2.91
N PHE A 27 4.39 13.37 -2.25
CA PHE A 27 3.52 12.38 -2.89
C PHE A 27 2.35 13.03 -3.65
N TRP A 28 1.70 14.06 -3.08
CA TRP A 28 0.64 14.81 -3.76
C TRP A 28 1.11 15.45 -5.06
N ASN A 29 2.32 16.01 -5.09
CA ASN A 29 2.90 16.55 -6.31
C ASN A 29 3.18 15.45 -7.36
N GLN A 30 3.54 14.25 -6.92
CA GLN A 30 3.85 13.13 -7.80
C GLN A 30 2.61 12.43 -8.37
N LEU A 31 1.49 12.47 -7.63
CA LEU A 31 0.19 11.94 -8.05
C LEU A 31 -0.28 12.52 -9.39
N GLY A 32 -0.13 13.84 -9.57
CA GLY A 32 -0.50 14.51 -10.82
C GLY A 32 0.32 14.01 -12.02
N THR A 33 1.60 13.72 -11.81
CA THR A 33 2.51 13.20 -12.85
C THR A 33 2.19 11.76 -13.21
N TRP A 34 1.91 10.91 -12.22
CA TRP A 34 1.53 9.51 -12.43
C TRP A 34 0.15 9.38 -13.07
N SER A 35 -0.83 10.16 -12.62
CA SER A 35 -2.17 10.20 -13.22
C SER A 35 -2.12 10.57 -14.70
N LYS A 36 -1.28 11.54 -15.09
CA LYS A 36 -1.06 11.89 -16.50
C LYS A 36 -0.47 10.71 -17.30
N SER A 37 0.49 9.97 -16.73
CA SER A 37 1.08 8.82 -17.41
C SER A 37 0.14 7.61 -17.53
N GLU A 38 -0.77 7.42 -16.57
CA GLU A 38 -1.79 6.38 -16.61
C GLU A 38 -2.90 6.73 -17.60
N GLY A 39 -3.39 7.98 -17.61
CA GLY A 39 -4.42 8.44 -18.56
C GLY A 39 -3.97 8.45 -20.03
N ALA A 40 -2.67 8.55 -20.29
CA ALA A 40 -2.09 8.40 -21.63
C ALA A 40 -2.29 6.99 -22.21
N MET A 41 -2.51 5.97 -21.36
CA MET A 41 -2.82 4.61 -21.78
C MET A 41 -4.30 4.42 -22.16
N GLU A 42 -5.20 5.20 -21.55
CA GLU A 42 -6.65 5.14 -21.77
C GLU A 42 -7.11 5.98 -22.97
N SER A 43 -6.28 6.90 -23.43
CA SER A 43 -6.57 7.74 -24.59
C SER A 43 -6.36 6.95 -25.89
N PRO A 44 -7.29 7.02 -26.88
CA PRO A 44 -7.11 6.37 -28.17
C PRO A 44 -5.89 6.99 -28.86
N MET A 45 -4.78 6.24 -28.91
CA MET A 45 -3.58 6.63 -29.64
C MET A 45 -3.93 6.64 -31.13
N SER A 46 -4.25 7.81 -31.69
CA SER A 46 -4.28 7.95 -33.14
C SER A 46 -2.88 7.61 -33.64
N ILE A 47 -2.78 6.59 -34.48
CA ILE A 47 -1.57 6.23 -35.22
C ILE A 47 -1.34 7.34 -36.27
N THR A 48 -0.98 8.51 -35.77
CA THR A 48 -0.50 9.64 -36.54
C THR A 48 0.98 9.71 -36.23
N LEU A 49 1.81 9.77 -37.27
CA LEU A 49 3.29 9.77 -37.30
C LEU A 49 4.01 10.80 -36.37
N LYS A 50 3.37 11.34 -35.34
CA LYS A 50 3.87 12.36 -34.41
C LYS A 50 4.04 11.87 -32.96
N THR A 51 3.69 10.63 -32.62
CA THR A 51 3.97 10.08 -31.29
C THR A 51 5.39 9.53 -31.24
N GLU A 52 6.29 10.22 -30.53
CA GLU A 52 7.69 9.79 -30.30
C GLU A 52 7.80 8.44 -29.56
N LYS A 53 6.70 7.92 -29.00
CA LYS A 53 6.66 6.71 -28.19
C LYS A 53 5.77 5.65 -28.79
N THR A 54 6.27 4.41 -28.84
CA THR A 54 5.49 3.25 -29.28
C THR A 54 4.42 2.89 -28.23
N PRO A 55 3.29 2.25 -28.62
CA PRO A 55 2.26 1.83 -27.68
C PRO A 55 2.80 0.95 -26.53
N ALA A 56 3.81 0.12 -26.83
CA ALA A 56 4.50 -0.70 -25.83
C ALA A 56 5.27 0.14 -24.79
N GLN A 57 5.86 1.26 -25.18
CA GLN A 57 6.56 2.17 -24.26
C GLN A 57 5.57 2.92 -23.35
N VAL A 58 4.41 3.30 -23.86
CA VAL A 58 3.33 3.92 -23.06
C VAL A 58 2.80 2.94 -22.01
N ALA A 59 2.52 1.69 -22.41
CA ALA A 59 2.04 0.66 -21.49
C ALA A 59 3.07 0.34 -20.38
N ARG A 60 4.37 0.31 -20.71
CA ARG A 60 5.44 0.14 -19.70
C ARG A 60 5.50 1.31 -18.72
N ALA A 61 5.46 2.55 -19.23
CA ALA A 61 5.48 3.75 -18.39
C ALA A 61 4.27 3.80 -17.43
N ALA A 62 3.08 3.42 -17.89
CA ALA A 62 1.88 3.36 -17.06
C ALA A 62 1.99 2.27 -15.97
N ARG A 63 2.50 1.08 -16.28
CA ARG A 63 2.73 0.02 -15.28
C ARG A 63 3.76 0.43 -14.24
N GLU A 64 4.85 1.08 -14.65
CA GLU A 64 5.87 1.59 -13.74
C GLU A 64 5.32 2.69 -12.84
N ALA A 65 4.53 3.63 -13.37
CA ALA A 65 3.87 4.66 -12.59
C ALA A 65 2.91 4.07 -11.55
N ARG A 66 2.09 3.08 -11.96
CA ARG A 66 1.18 2.38 -11.05
C ARG A 66 1.94 1.64 -9.94
N ARG A 67 3.03 0.95 -10.27
CA ARG A 67 3.87 0.26 -9.28
C ARG A 67 4.50 1.26 -8.31
N LYS A 68 5.07 2.36 -8.81
CA LYS A 68 5.65 3.43 -7.98
C LYS A 68 4.61 4.04 -7.05
N ARG A 69 3.40 4.29 -7.54
CA ARG A 69 2.29 4.79 -6.72
C ARG A 69 1.94 3.84 -5.58
N ILE A 70 1.80 2.54 -5.87
CA ILE A 70 1.50 1.52 -4.85
C ILE A 70 2.63 1.46 -3.82
N THR A 71 3.88 1.42 -4.25
CA THR A 71 5.04 1.38 -3.33
C THR A 71 5.10 2.62 -2.45
N TYR A 72 4.91 3.83 -3.01
CA TYR A 72 4.87 5.06 -2.21
C TYR A 72 3.71 5.07 -1.23
N PHE A 73 2.54 4.59 -1.63
CA PHE A 73 1.38 4.51 -0.76
C PHE A 73 1.64 3.56 0.42
N LEU A 74 2.26 2.40 0.19
CA LEU A 74 2.70 1.49 1.25
C LEU A 74 3.72 2.15 2.18
N LEU A 75 4.69 2.89 1.63
CA LEU A 75 5.66 3.64 2.43
C LEU A 75 5.01 4.72 3.29
N LEU A 76 3.99 5.41 2.79
CA LEU A 76 3.23 6.39 3.58
C LEU A 76 2.43 5.72 4.70
N ILE A 77 1.82 4.56 4.46
CA ILE A 77 1.11 3.82 5.52
C ILE A 77 2.09 3.40 6.62
N VAL A 78 3.22 2.77 6.24
CA VAL A 78 4.24 2.32 7.21
C VAL A 78 4.87 3.51 7.93
N GLY A 79 5.20 4.58 7.21
CA GLY A 79 5.75 5.81 7.79
C GLY A 79 4.79 6.48 8.76
N GLY A 80 3.50 6.54 8.41
CA GLY A 80 2.46 7.09 9.29
C GLY A 80 2.26 6.26 10.55
N TRP A 81 2.29 4.93 10.42
CA TRP A 81 2.24 4.02 11.57
C TRP A 81 3.46 4.18 12.49
N LEU A 82 4.66 4.31 11.94
CA LEU A 82 5.87 4.57 12.73
C LEU A 82 5.83 5.92 13.45
N VAL A 83 5.34 6.97 12.79
CA VAL A 83 5.12 8.26 13.44
C VAL A 83 4.11 8.09 14.57
N LEU A 84 2.99 7.42 14.34
CA LEU A 84 1.99 7.18 15.37
C LEU A 84 2.58 6.44 16.57
N LEU A 85 3.43 5.44 16.35
CA LEU A 85 4.11 4.68 17.41
C LEU A 85 5.01 5.58 18.28
N LEU A 86 5.60 6.64 17.72
CA LEU A 86 6.41 7.60 18.48
C LEU A 86 5.59 8.57 19.34
N PHE A 87 4.31 8.80 19.01
CA PHE A 87 3.43 9.72 19.73
C PHE A 87 2.47 8.99 20.70
N ASP A 88 1.93 7.85 20.28
CA ASP A 88 0.93 7.07 21.00
C ASP A 88 1.10 5.57 20.64
N GLU A 89 2.06 4.93 21.31
CA GLU A 89 2.34 3.50 21.17
C GLU A 89 1.10 2.61 21.43
N PRO A 90 0.28 2.85 22.49
CA PRO A 90 -0.94 2.07 22.72
C PRO A 90 -1.90 2.09 21.54
N LEU A 91 -2.12 3.27 20.95
CA LEU A 91 -3.00 3.41 19.79
C LEU A 91 -2.42 2.68 18.56
N ALA A 92 -1.11 2.80 18.31
CA ALA A 92 -0.44 2.15 17.20
C ALA A 92 -0.52 0.61 17.28
N MET A 93 -0.39 0.05 18.49
CA MET A 93 -0.52 -1.39 18.74
C MET A 93 -1.97 -1.86 18.62
N SER A 94 -2.93 -1.08 19.12
CA SER A 94 -4.37 -1.39 18.97
C SER A 94 -4.80 -1.50 17.50
N ILE A 95 -4.28 -0.61 16.64
CA ILE A 95 -4.53 -0.68 15.19
C ILE A 95 -3.96 -1.97 14.58
N LEU A 96 -2.77 -2.39 14.99
CA LEU A 96 -2.17 -3.65 14.53
C LEU A 96 -2.97 -4.86 14.99
N ASP A 97 -3.40 -4.89 16.25
CA ASP A 97 -4.20 -5.98 16.80
C ASP A 97 -5.55 -6.10 16.09
N MET A 98 -6.19 -4.96 15.80
CA MET A 98 -7.44 -4.93 15.04
C MET A 98 -7.23 -5.48 13.63
N PHE A 99 -6.16 -5.08 12.94
CA PHE A 99 -5.83 -5.61 11.61
C PHE A 99 -5.49 -7.11 11.66
N GLY A 100 -4.73 -7.54 12.65
CA GLY A 100 -4.39 -8.95 12.87
C GLY A 100 -5.64 -9.79 13.09
N SER A 101 -6.57 -9.30 13.90
CA SER A 101 -7.87 -9.96 14.12
C SER A 101 -8.69 -10.06 12.84
N LEU A 102 -8.75 -9.00 12.03
CA LEU A 102 -9.45 -9.04 10.74
C LEU A 102 -8.85 -10.06 9.79
N VAL A 103 -7.52 -10.10 9.66
CA VAL A 103 -6.82 -11.09 8.82
C VAL A 103 -7.11 -12.51 9.31
N GLN A 104 -7.06 -12.73 10.62
CA GLN A 104 -7.38 -14.02 11.21
C GLN A 104 -8.83 -14.43 10.93
N GLN A 105 -9.80 -13.52 11.05
CA GLN A 105 -11.20 -13.80 10.71
C GLN A 105 -11.38 -14.19 9.25
N VAL A 106 -10.71 -13.49 8.33
CA VAL A 106 -10.74 -13.84 6.90
C VAL A 106 -10.13 -15.22 6.66
N LEU A 107 -9.00 -15.55 7.30
CA LEU A 107 -8.37 -16.86 7.16
C LEU A 107 -9.26 -17.99 7.71
N ILE A 108 -9.89 -17.79 8.86
CA ILE A 108 -10.84 -18.76 9.42
C ILE A 108 -12.01 -18.95 8.46
N ALA A 109 -12.62 -17.86 7.96
CA ALA A 109 -13.71 -17.94 7.00
C ALA A 109 -13.30 -18.67 5.69
N LEU A 110 -12.07 -18.47 5.22
CA LEU A 110 -11.54 -19.18 4.07
C LEU A 110 -11.36 -20.68 4.34
N VAL A 111 -10.84 -21.04 5.51
CA VAL A 111 -10.70 -22.45 5.91
C VAL A 111 -12.08 -23.11 6.02
N ASP A 112 -13.04 -22.47 6.66
CA ASP A 112 -14.40 -22.97 6.79
C ASP A 112 -15.07 -23.16 5.43
N PHE A 113 -14.89 -22.19 4.52
CA PHE A 113 -15.37 -22.29 3.15
C PHE A 113 -14.73 -23.47 2.40
N LEU A 114 -13.41 -23.65 2.51
CA LEU A 114 -12.71 -24.78 1.90
C LEU A 114 -13.18 -26.12 2.48
N SER A 115 -13.39 -26.21 3.79
CA SER A 115 -13.92 -27.41 4.43
C SER A 115 -15.32 -27.76 3.92
N LEU A 116 -16.18 -26.75 3.71
CA LEU A 116 -17.51 -26.94 3.15
C LEU A 116 -17.47 -27.43 1.71
N VAL A 117 -16.59 -26.88 0.87
CA VAL A 117 -16.38 -27.34 -0.51
C VAL A 117 -15.86 -28.77 -0.54
N VAL A 118 -14.90 -29.12 0.32
CA VAL A 118 -14.36 -30.50 0.40
C VAL A 118 -15.44 -31.49 0.88
N GLN A 119 -16.28 -31.12 1.83
CA GLN A 119 -17.39 -31.96 2.27
C GLN A 119 -18.40 -32.21 1.14
N GLN A 120 -18.73 -31.20 0.34
CA GLN A 120 -19.61 -31.37 -0.82
C GLN A 120 -19.01 -32.30 -1.87
N LEU A 121 -17.71 -32.18 -2.13
CA LEU A 121 -17.01 -33.06 -3.08
C LEU A 121 -16.82 -34.49 -2.55
N SER A 122 -16.75 -34.68 -1.23
CA SER A 122 -16.59 -36.00 -0.60
C SER A 122 -17.93 -36.69 -0.35
N GLY A 123 -19.01 -35.93 -0.16
CA GLY A 123 -20.37 -36.42 0.07
C GLY A 123 -21.06 -36.96 -1.19
N ASP A 124 -20.58 -36.60 -2.39
CA ASP A 124 -21.10 -37.12 -3.67
C ASP A 124 -20.47 -38.49 -4.05
N GLY A 125 -19.53 -38.99 -3.24
CA GLY A 125 -18.83 -40.27 -3.44
C GLY A 125 -19.37 -41.45 -2.63
N THR A 126 -20.31 -41.24 -1.71
CA THR A 126 -20.91 -42.31 -0.90
C THR A 126 -22.41 -42.44 -1.18
N VAL A 127 -22.73 -42.77 -2.43
CA VAL A 127 -23.94 -43.54 -2.74
C VAL A 127 -23.47 -44.97 -3.00
N GLN A 128 -23.44 -45.78 -1.93
CA GLN A 128 -23.60 -47.23 -1.99
C GLN A 128 -24.60 -47.64 -0.92
#